data_AF-A0A661ZB70-F1
#
_entry.id   AF-A0A661ZB70-F1
#
_cell.length_a   1.000
_cell.length_b   1.000
_cell.length_c   1.000
_cell.angle_alpha   90.00
_cell.angle_beta   90.00
_cell.angle_gamma   90.00
#
_symmetry.space_group_name_H-M   'P 1'
#
loop_
_entity.id
_entity.type
_entity.pdbx_description
1 polymer ?
#
loop_
_entity_poly.entity_id
_entity_poly.type
_entity_poly.pdbx_seq_one_letter_code
_entity_poly.pdbx_strand_id
1 'polypeptide(L)'
;MGSIQQKNSVWRVRGAYFLSVVSITMVLIMLGFIALMLFNAKKLSDYAKKNIGFTVFIQNNTKPSEISRLENALDIADYSTSAEFISKEQAALEMKEELGKDFTKVLGYNSLPNSIEVKLKPEYTSEDSINVIKQNLKHFKFIKDIYYQKSLV
;
A
#
# COMPACT_ATOMS: atom_id res chain seq x y z
N MET A 1 38.27 -47.57 42.74
CA MET A 1 38.24 -47.04 41.36
C MET A 1 36.83 -46.69 40.81
N GLY A 2 35.74 -46.65 41.60
CA GLY A 2 34.36 -46.57 41.08
C GLY A 2 33.65 -45.19 41.13
N SER A 3 34.15 -44.21 41.88
CA SER A 3 33.42 -42.95 42.15
C SER A 3 33.54 -41.87 41.07
N ILE A 4 34.55 -41.94 40.19
CA ILE A 4 34.81 -40.92 39.16
C ILE A 4 33.93 -41.15 37.91
N GLN A 5 33.58 -42.40 37.61
CA GLN A 5 32.75 -42.76 36.45
C GLN A 5 31.28 -42.33 36.61
N GLN A 6 30.74 -42.37 37.84
CA GLN A 6 29.34 -42.05 38.11
C GLN A 6 29.04 -40.54 38.02
N LYS A 7 30.02 -39.68 38.34
CA LYS A 7 29.86 -38.22 38.25
C LYS A 7 29.72 -37.80 36.78
N ASN A 8 30.56 -38.30 35.87
CA ASN A 8 30.56 -37.90 34.46
C ASN A 8 29.33 -38.33 33.65
N SER A 9 28.56 -39.34 34.09
CA SER A 9 27.32 -39.74 33.41
C SER A 9 26.17 -38.78 33.69
N VAL A 10 26.05 -38.26 34.92
CA VAL A 10 24.97 -37.34 35.31
C VAL A 10 25.09 -35.99 34.60
N TRP A 11 26.30 -35.46 34.42
CA TRP A 11 26.55 -34.22 33.65
C TRP A 11 26.19 -34.38 32.17
N ARG A 12 26.46 -35.55 31.58
CA ARG A 12 26.12 -35.86 30.19
C ARG A 12 24.62 -35.96 29.97
N VAL A 13 23.92 -36.62 30.89
CA VAL A 13 22.46 -36.79 30.84
C VAL A 13 21.74 -35.46 31.09
N ARG A 14 22.20 -34.64 32.05
CA ARG A 14 21.65 -33.29 32.29
C ARG A 14 21.88 -32.34 31.10
N GLY A 15 23.05 -32.41 30.46
CA GLY A 15 23.33 -31.68 29.23
C GLY A 15 22.40 -32.09 28.09
N ALA A 16 22.16 -33.40 27.92
CA ALA A 16 21.24 -33.91 26.90
C ALA A 16 19.79 -33.42 27.10
N TYR A 17 19.30 -33.38 28.34
CA TYR A 17 17.98 -32.80 28.64
C TYR A 17 17.93 -31.29 28.37
N PHE A 18 18.98 -30.54 28.69
CA PHE A 18 19.06 -29.11 28.39
C PHE A 18 19.03 -28.83 26.88
N LEU A 19 19.82 -29.55 26.08
CA LEU A 19 19.80 -29.44 24.62
C LEU A 19 18.42 -29.78 24.03
N SER A 20 17.75 -30.79 24.59
CA SER A 20 16.40 -31.18 24.14
C SER A 20 15.37 -30.09 24.41
N VAL A 21 15.40 -29.48 25.60
CA VAL A 21 14.50 -28.36 25.95
C VAL A 21 14.76 -27.14 25.08
N VAL A 22 16.03 -26.81 24.82
CA VAL A 22 16.40 -25.71 23.91
C VAL A 22 15.88 -25.97 22.49
N SER A 23 16.03 -27.20 21.99
CA SER A 23 15.53 -27.60 20.67
C SER A 23 14.01 -27.44 20.56
N ILE A 24 13.26 -27.97 21.53
CA ILE A 24 11.79 -27.86 21.54
C ILE A 24 11.36 -26.39 21.64
N THR A 25 12.02 -25.60 22.48
CA THR A 25 11.75 -24.16 22.62
C THR A 25 11.98 -23.42 21.30
N MET A 26 13.06 -23.73 20.58
CA MET A 26 13.37 -23.13 19.28
C MET A 26 12.26 -23.41 18.25
N VAL A 27 11.77 -24.65 18.21
CA VAL A 27 10.65 -25.04 17.32
C VAL A 27 9.37 -24.31 17.71
N LEU A 28 9.04 -24.22 18.99
CA LEU A 28 7.87 -23.48 19.48
C LEU A 28 7.96 -21.98 19.17
N ILE A 29 9.15 -21.39 19.27
CA ILE A 29 9.39 -19.98 18.88
C ILE A 29 9.16 -19.80 17.38
N MET A 30 9.67 -20.70 16.52
CA MET A 30 9.42 -20.63 15.08
C MET A 30 7.92 -20.74 14.77
N LEU A 31 7.21 -21.67 15.40
CA LEU A 31 5.76 -21.80 15.23
C LEU A 31 5.00 -20.57 15.73
N GLY A 32 5.40 -19.99 16.86
CA GLY A 32 4.84 -18.74 17.37
C GLY A 32 5.08 -17.57 16.42
N PHE A 33 6.27 -17.49 15.82
CA PHE A 33 6.60 -16.47 14.82
C PHE A 33 5.77 -16.63 13.55
N ILE A 34 5.56 -17.87 13.08
CA ILE A 34 4.69 -18.17 11.93
C ILE A 34 3.23 -17.77 12.26
N ALA A 35 2.73 -18.11 13.45
CA ALA A 35 1.39 -17.73 13.88
C ALA A 35 1.21 -16.20 13.95
N LEU A 36 2.22 -15.48 14.49
CA LEU A 36 2.24 -14.02 14.50
C LEU A 36 2.31 -13.44 13.09
N MET A 37 3.10 -14.01 12.19
CA MET A 37 3.16 -13.61 10.79
C MET A 37 1.80 -13.79 10.12
N LEU A 38 1.12 -14.93 10.29
CA LEU A 38 -0.19 -15.18 9.70
C LEU A 38 -1.28 -14.23 10.23
N PHE A 39 -1.25 -13.94 11.54
CA PHE A 39 -2.19 -12.98 12.14
C PHE A 39 -1.95 -11.54 11.64
N ASN A 40 -0.69 -11.14 11.50
CA ASN A 40 -0.33 -9.84 10.94
C ASN A 40 -0.51 -9.78 9.42
N ALA A 41 -0.38 -10.89 8.70
CA ALA A 41 -0.52 -10.95 7.25
C ALA A 41 -1.93 -10.58 6.79
N LYS A 42 -2.98 -10.94 7.55
CA LYS A 42 -4.35 -10.47 7.26
C LYS A 42 -4.45 -8.95 7.36
N LYS A 43 -3.88 -8.36 8.42
CA LYS A 43 -3.83 -6.90 8.57
C LYS A 43 -2.98 -6.25 7.48
N LEU A 44 -1.88 -6.86 7.08
CA LEU A 44 -1.00 -6.38 6.02
C LEU A 44 -1.69 -6.42 4.65
N SER A 45 -2.43 -7.49 4.35
CA SER A 45 -3.25 -7.63 3.14
C SER A 45 -4.32 -6.53 3.08
N ASP A 46 -5.05 -6.30 4.17
CA ASP A 46 -6.07 -5.26 4.21
C ASP A 46 -5.47 -3.85 4.15
N TYR A 47 -4.27 -3.65 4.71
CA TYR A 47 -3.53 -2.39 4.62
C TYR A 47 -2.99 -2.13 3.20
N ALA A 48 -2.50 -3.16 2.52
CA ALA A 48 -2.08 -3.06 1.12
C ALA A 48 -3.26 -2.71 0.21
N LYS A 49 -4.46 -3.20 0.52
CA LYS A 49 -5.69 -2.89 -0.23
C LYS A 49 -6.27 -1.51 0.07
N LYS A 50 -5.92 -0.88 1.19
CA LYS A 50 -6.49 0.41 1.64
C LYS A 50 -6.02 1.64 0.86
N ASN A 51 -5.03 1.52 -0.01
CA ASN A 51 -4.56 2.63 -0.85
C ASN A 51 -4.90 2.44 -2.33
N ILE A 52 -5.82 1.51 -2.65
CA ILE A 52 -6.27 1.34 -4.03
C ILE A 52 -7.20 2.51 -4.37
N GLY A 53 -6.75 3.30 -5.33
CA GLY A 53 -7.47 4.44 -5.85
C GLY A 53 -7.22 4.61 -7.34
N PHE A 54 -7.80 5.65 -7.90
CA PHE A 54 -7.51 6.09 -9.26
C PHE A 54 -7.18 7.57 -9.28
N THR A 55 -6.33 7.94 -10.22
CA THR A 55 -5.92 9.32 -10.47
C THR A 55 -6.58 9.78 -11.76
N VAL A 56 -7.38 10.84 -11.65
CA VAL A 56 -8.03 11.48 -12.80
C VAL A 56 -7.17 12.65 -13.24
N PHE A 57 -6.56 12.54 -14.42
CA PHE A 57 -5.77 13.62 -14.99
C PHE A 57 -6.66 14.63 -15.71
N ILE A 58 -6.43 15.91 -15.45
CA ILE A 58 -7.24 17.02 -15.94
C ILE A 58 -6.44 17.79 -16.98
N GLN A 59 -7.13 18.30 -18.00
CA GLN A 59 -6.53 19.19 -18.99
C GLN A 59 -6.12 20.54 -18.36
N ASN A 60 -4.98 21.09 -18.78
CA ASN A 60 -4.44 22.33 -18.23
C ASN A 60 -5.33 23.57 -18.41
N ASN A 61 -6.26 23.55 -19.36
CA ASN A 61 -7.15 24.67 -19.68
C ASN A 61 -8.55 24.57 -19.01
N THR A 62 -8.68 23.71 -17.99
CA THR A 62 -9.95 23.47 -17.30
C THR A 62 -10.21 24.58 -16.29
N LYS A 63 -11.45 25.06 -16.18
CA LYS A 63 -11.79 26.12 -15.23
C LYS A 63 -11.73 25.60 -13.79
N PRO A 64 -11.21 26.37 -12.81
CA PRO A 64 -11.17 25.94 -11.41
C PRO A 64 -12.54 25.54 -10.84
N SER A 65 -13.62 26.19 -11.32
CA SER A 65 -14.99 25.85 -10.94
C SER A 65 -15.45 24.48 -11.46
N GLU A 66 -14.95 24.03 -12.61
CA GLU A 66 -15.25 22.68 -13.14
C GLU A 66 -14.47 21.62 -12.37
N ILE A 67 -13.22 21.91 -12.02
CA ILE A 67 -12.37 21.04 -11.20
C ILE A 67 -13.01 20.83 -9.83
N SER A 68 -13.38 21.90 -9.13
CA SER A 68 -14.00 21.81 -7.81
C SER A 68 -15.36 21.11 -7.84
N ARG A 69 -16.15 21.27 -8.93
CA ARG A 69 -17.39 20.51 -9.11
C ARG A 69 -17.13 19.01 -9.27
N LEU A 70 -16.12 18.64 -10.06
CA LEU A 70 -15.74 17.24 -10.24
C LEU A 70 -15.22 16.64 -8.93
N GLU A 71 -14.36 17.36 -8.22
CA GLU A 71 -13.83 16.96 -6.91
C GLU A 71 -14.95 16.68 -5.92
N ASN A 72 -15.89 17.62 -5.73
CA ASN A 72 -17.03 17.42 -4.84
C ASN A 72 -17.92 16.25 -5.28
N ALA A 73 -18.16 16.09 -6.59
CA ALA A 73 -18.96 14.98 -7.12
C ALA A 73 -18.30 13.62 -6.88
N LEU A 74 -16.96 13.56 -6.97
CA LEU A 74 -16.17 12.37 -6.67
C LEU A 74 -16.11 12.11 -5.17
N ASP A 75 -16.04 13.14 -4.32
CA ASP A 75 -15.95 13.00 -2.87
C ASP A 75 -17.24 12.40 -2.26
N ILE A 76 -18.41 12.84 -2.75
CA ILE A 76 -19.71 12.32 -2.29
C ILE A 76 -20.13 11.02 -2.97
N ALA A 77 -19.35 10.51 -3.93
CA ALA A 77 -19.73 9.32 -4.68
C ALA A 77 -19.72 8.08 -3.78
N ASP A 78 -20.69 7.17 -3.99
CA ASP A 78 -20.83 5.96 -3.16
C ASP A 78 -19.59 5.07 -3.15
N TYR A 79 -18.79 5.11 -4.22
CA TYR A 79 -17.56 4.35 -4.37
C TYR A 79 -16.33 5.03 -3.77
N SER A 80 -16.42 6.31 -3.39
CA SER A 80 -15.31 7.12 -2.92
C SER A 80 -15.25 7.17 -1.40
N THR A 81 -14.04 7.07 -0.86
CA THR A 81 -13.73 7.38 0.55
C THR A 81 -13.30 8.82 0.70
N SER A 82 -12.59 9.36 -0.29
CA SER A 82 -12.15 10.75 -0.35
C SER A 82 -11.72 11.10 -1.77
N ALA A 83 -11.95 12.34 -2.20
CA ALA A 83 -11.35 12.89 -3.42
C ALA A 83 -10.56 14.17 -3.10
N GLU A 84 -9.32 14.27 -3.60
CA GLU A 84 -8.43 15.39 -3.35
C GLU A 84 -7.85 15.94 -4.66
N PHE A 85 -7.98 17.25 -4.88
CA PHE A 85 -7.35 17.92 -6.00
C PHE A 85 -5.85 18.16 -5.77
N ILE A 86 -5.02 17.64 -6.67
CA ILE A 86 -3.58 17.84 -6.68
C ILE A 86 -3.21 18.73 -7.88
N SER A 87 -2.72 19.93 -7.56
CA SER A 87 -2.18 20.85 -8.56
C SER A 87 -0.88 20.32 -9.17
N LYS A 88 -0.56 20.74 -10.39
CA LYS A 88 0.72 20.42 -11.04
C LYS A 88 1.94 20.83 -10.19
N GLU A 89 1.85 21.94 -9.45
CA GLU A 89 2.90 22.39 -8.53
C GLU A 89 3.04 21.47 -7.33
N GLN A 90 1.91 21.09 -6.72
CA GLN A 90 1.89 20.15 -5.59
C GLN A 90 2.37 18.76 -6.01
N ALA A 91 1.91 18.24 -7.15
CA ALA A 91 2.38 16.98 -7.70
C ALA A 91 3.90 16.99 -7.93
N ALA A 92 4.47 18.13 -8.33
CA ALA A 92 5.91 18.27 -8.48
C ALA A 92 6.67 18.31 -7.15
N LEU A 93 6.06 18.88 -6.11
CA LEU A 93 6.63 18.87 -4.76
C LEU A 93 6.63 17.46 -4.18
N GLU A 94 5.50 16.76 -4.24
CA GLU A 94 5.34 15.39 -3.74
C GLU A 94 6.28 14.43 -4.46
N MET A 95 6.31 14.46 -5.79
CA MET A 95 7.22 13.63 -6.59
C MET A 95 8.70 13.92 -6.27
N LYS A 96 9.04 15.18 -5.96
CA LYS A 96 10.41 15.54 -5.56
C LYS A 96 10.76 14.99 -4.17
N GLU A 97 9.82 15.00 -3.24
CA GLU A 97 9.99 14.39 -1.91
C GLU A 97 10.15 12.88 -2.02
N GLU A 98 9.33 12.22 -2.84
CA GLU A 98 9.39 10.77 -3.05
C GLU A 98 10.69 10.31 -3.72
N LEU A 99 11.13 11.01 -4.78
CA LEU A 99 12.34 10.64 -5.52
C LEU A 99 13.63 11.18 -4.88
N GLY A 100 13.51 12.09 -3.90
CA GLY A 100 14.63 12.82 -3.31
C GLY A 100 15.41 13.69 -4.30
N LYS A 101 14.87 13.93 -5.50
CA LYS A 101 15.53 14.64 -6.60
C LYS A 101 14.54 15.53 -7.33
N ASP A 102 15.03 16.70 -7.74
CA ASP A 102 14.25 17.67 -8.48
C ASP A 102 14.23 17.31 -9.98
N PHE A 103 13.25 16.51 -10.40
CA PHE A 103 13.10 16.08 -11.79
C PHE A 103 12.89 17.27 -12.75
N THR A 104 12.36 18.39 -12.26
CA THR A 104 12.16 19.61 -13.06
C THR A 104 13.49 20.23 -13.50
N LYS A 105 14.58 20.02 -12.75
CA LYS A 105 15.93 20.47 -13.14
C LYS A 105 16.52 19.67 -14.30
N VAL A 106 16.07 18.44 -14.50
CA VAL A 106 16.52 17.57 -15.60
C VAL A 106 15.72 17.86 -16.87
N LEU A 107 14.40 18.06 -16.74
CA LEU A 107 13.50 18.29 -17.88
C LEU A 107 13.36 19.77 -18.28
N GLY A 108 13.79 20.70 -17.43
CA GLY A 108 13.72 22.14 -17.66
C GLY A 108 12.33 22.76 -17.49
N TYR A 109 11.29 21.95 -17.29
CA TYR A 109 9.91 22.39 -17.05
C TYR A 109 9.09 21.34 -16.31
N ASN A 110 7.98 21.76 -15.68
CA ASN A 110 7.04 20.86 -15.03
C ASN A 110 6.09 20.23 -16.08
N SER A 111 6.23 18.92 -16.30
CA SER A 111 5.39 18.15 -17.22
C SER A 111 4.18 17.50 -16.55
N LEU A 112 4.01 17.65 -15.24
CA LEU A 112 2.94 17.00 -14.51
C LEU A 112 1.60 17.71 -14.77
N PRO A 113 0.55 16.99 -15.16
CA PRO A 113 -0.79 17.56 -15.26
C PRO A 113 -1.39 17.78 -13.87
N ASN A 114 -2.42 18.63 -13.80
CA ASN A 114 -3.32 18.65 -12.64
C ASN A 114 -4.06 17.30 -12.54
N SER A 115 -4.36 16.86 -11.33
CA SER A 115 -5.09 15.62 -11.13
C SER A 115 -6.04 15.68 -9.93
N ILE A 116 -7.00 14.76 -9.89
CA ILE A 116 -7.79 14.46 -8.69
C ILE A 116 -7.49 13.02 -8.32
N GLU A 117 -7.01 12.82 -7.09
CA GLU A 117 -6.80 11.50 -6.52
C GLU A 117 -8.04 11.05 -5.77
N VAL A 118 -8.58 9.90 -6.16
CA VAL A 118 -9.78 9.33 -5.55
C VAL A 118 -9.41 8.04 -4.86
N LYS A 119 -9.62 8.00 -3.53
CA LYS A 119 -9.46 6.78 -2.74
C LYS A 119 -10.76 5.99 -2.78
N LEU A 120 -10.70 4.76 -3.27
CA LEU A 120 -11.89 3.91 -3.39
C LEU A 120 -12.22 3.22 -2.08
N LYS A 121 -13.51 2.98 -1.84
CA LYS A 121 -13.92 2.03 -0.82
C LYS A 121 -13.55 0.60 -1.25
N PRO A 122 -13.22 -0.32 -0.32
CA PRO A 122 -12.76 -1.67 -0.65
C PRO A 122 -13.69 -2.45 -1.59
N GLU A 123 -15.01 -2.23 -1.51
CA GLU A 123 -16.02 -2.92 -2.32
C GLU A 123 -15.94 -2.54 -3.81
N TYR A 124 -15.33 -1.41 -4.14
CA TYR A 124 -15.23 -0.87 -5.51
C TYR A 124 -13.85 -1.03 -6.14
N THR A 125 -12.96 -1.81 -5.50
CA THR A 125 -11.58 -2.04 -5.97
C THR A 125 -11.45 -3.11 -7.05
N SER A 126 -12.55 -3.74 -7.48
CA SER A 126 -12.55 -4.73 -8.57
C SER A 126 -12.42 -4.08 -9.95
N GLU A 127 -11.85 -4.81 -10.91
CA GLU A 127 -11.64 -4.33 -12.28
C GLU A 127 -12.96 -3.95 -12.97
N ASP A 128 -14.04 -4.71 -12.72
CA ASP A 128 -15.37 -4.42 -13.25
C ASP A 128 -15.92 -3.08 -12.73
N SER A 129 -15.85 -2.86 -11.40
CA SER A 129 -16.28 -1.62 -10.77
C SER A 129 -15.49 -0.41 -11.29
N ILE A 130 -14.18 -0.56 -11.43
CA ILE A 130 -13.30 0.49 -11.97
C ILE A 130 -13.66 0.81 -13.42
N ASN A 131 -13.96 -0.19 -14.25
CA ASN A 131 -14.35 0.03 -15.64
C ASN A 131 -15.67 0.79 -15.76
N VAL A 132 -16.66 0.49 -14.91
CA VAL A 132 -17.93 1.25 -14.86
C VAL A 132 -17.67 2.70 -14.46
N ILE A 133 -16.87 2.94 -13.43
CA ILE A 133 -16.51 4.30 -12.98
C ILE A 133 -15.81 5.06 -14.11
N LYS A 134 -14.85 4.44 -14.80
CA LYS A 134 -14.16 5.05 -15.94
C LYS A 134 -15.11 5.44 -17.07
N GLN A 135 -16.08 4.59 -17.41
CA GLN A 135 -17.06 4.92 -18.44
C GLN A 135 -17.90 6.14 -18.05
N ASN A 136 -18.33 6.23 -16.78
CA ASN A 136 -19.06 7.38 -16.27
C ASN A 136 -18.22 8.68 -16.31
N LEU A 137 -16.93 8.58 -16.00
CA LEU A 137 -16.04 9.75 -16.00
C LEU A 137 -15.66 10.21 -17.41
N LYS A 138 -15.63 9.32 -18.41
CA LYS A 138 -15.35 9.70 -19.82
C LYS A 138 -16.33 10.73 -20.40
N HIS A 139 -17.50 10.94 -19.79
CA HIS A 139 -18.44 11.99 -20.20
C HIS A 139 -17.89 13.41 -20.00
N PHE A 140 -16.94 13.60 -19.09
CA PHE A 140 -16.30 14.90 -18.85
C PHE A 140 -15.19 15.15 -19.86
N LYS A 141 -15.45 16.02 -20.85
CA LYS A 141 -14.50 16.34 -21.94
C LYS A 141 -13.16 16.93 -21.49
N PHE A 142 -13.09 17.45 -20.26
CA PHE A 142 -11.89 18.04 -19.69
C PHE A 142 -11.00 17.03 -18.94
N ILE A 143 -11.47 15.78 -18.78
CA ILE A 143 -10.64 14.68 -18.30
C ILE A 143 -9.72 14.25 -19.45
N LYS A 144 -8.42 14.24 -19.17
CA LYS A 144 -7.37 13.82 -20.11
C LYS A 144 -7.21 12.31 -20.09
N ASP A 145 -7.09 11.73 -18.91
CA ASP A 145 -6.92 10.30 -18.73
C ASP A 145 -7.29 9.87 -17.29
N ILE A 146 -7.55 8.58 -17.09
CA ILE A 146 -7.86 7.99 -15.79
C ILE A 146 -6.92 6.82 -15.56
N TYR A 147 -5.92 7.05 -14.71
CA TYR A 147 -4.95 6.04 -14.32
C TYR A 147 -5.42 5.32 -13.07
N TYR A 148 -5.29 4.01 -13.06
CA TYR A 148 -5.50 3.19 -11.88
C TYR A 148 -4.32 2.25 -11.77
N GLN A 149 -3.79 2.10 -10.56
CA GLN A 149 -2.76 1.11 -10.33
C GLN A 149 -3.45 -0.25 -10.27
N LYS A 150 -3.31 -1.04 -11.35
CA LYS A 150 -3.79 -2.42 -11.35
C LYS A 150 -3.04 -3.15 -10.24
N SER A 151 -3.74 -3.42 -9.13
CA SER A 151 -3.17 -4.19 -8.04
C SER A 151 -2.79 -5.55 -8.63
N LEU A 152 -1.50 -5.88 -8.55
CA LEU A 152 -1.00 -7.22 -8.86
C LEU A 152 -1.47 -8.12 -7.72
N VAL A 153 -2.72 -8.59 -7.81
CA VAL A 153 -3.25 -9.67 -6.99
C VAL A 153 -3.02 -10.98 -7.71
#